data_AF-A0A5N5SZ56-F1
#
_entry.id   AF-A0A5N5SZ56-F1
#
_cell.length_a   1.000
_cell.length_b   1.000
_cell.length_c   1.000
_cell.angle_alpha   90.00
_cell.angle_beta   90.00
_cell.angle_gamma   90.00
#
_symmetry.space_group_name_H-M   'P 1'
#
loop_
_entity.id
_entity.type
_entity.pdbx_description
1 polymer ?
#
loop_
_entity_poly.entity_id
_entity_poly.type
_entity_poly.pdbx_seq_one_letter_code
_entity_poly.pdbx_strand_id
1 'polypeptide(L)'
;IISGMAIPSELHIKYNKTITINEENFSLPLLMVNSVGRLGNIMGEYASLFALGKLYNVSVLLLPEMKKSFSGIFPHITMKVLPSDFDRKRCVDISFDDSYKNICNYSPIQLAAAGLFGPLCFIIRDYPFEMKLFHSVREDILTEFKFSEEILKKVDKFYTSIKNTKRRKFNYEHYTFVGIHIRMTDYKHHMKVTCQVIITLLMQ
;
A
#
# COMPACT_ATOMS: atom_id res chain seq x y z
N ILE A 1 -28.82 -6.02 13.10
CA ILE A 1 -27.55 -5.89 13.86
C ILE A 1 -26.67 -4.88 13.11
N ILE A 2 -27.00 -3.59 13.21
CA ILE A 2 -26.28 -2.46 12.64
C ILE A 2 -26.36 -1.36 13.70
N SER A 3 -25.64 -1.53 14.81
CA SER A 3 -25.77 -0.64 15.98
C SER A 3 -24.43 -0.09 16.47
N GLY A 4 -23.37 -0.16 15.65
CA GLY A 4 -22.04 0.34 16.00
C GLY A 4 -21.41 1.30 14.99
N MET A 5 -21.85 1.29 13.73
CA MET A 5 -21.38 2.24 12.72
C MET A 5 -22.27 3.48 12.76
N ALA A 6 -22.21 4.23 13.85
CA ALA A 6 -22.69 5.60 13.82
C ALA A 6 -21.72 6.37 12.92
N ILE A 7 -22.03 6.45 11.62
CA ILE A 7 -21.53 7.52 10.76
C ILE A 7 -21.97 8.79 11.50
N PRO A 8 -21.04 9.65 11.96
CA PRO A 8 -21.45 10.91 12.56
C PRO A 8 -22.39 11.61 11.59
N SER A 9 -23.64 11.82 11.99
CA SER A 9 -24.64 12.60 11.23
C SER A 9 -24.13 14.01 10.88
N GLU A 10 -23.04 14.43 11.52
CA GLU A 10 -22.25 15.63 11.27
C GLU A 10 -21.46 15.62 9.94
N LEU A 11 -21.13 14.46 9.36
CA LEU A 11 -20.35 14.37 8.11
C LEU A 11 -21.18 14.79 6.88
N HIS A 12 -22.45 14.39 6.82
CA HIS A 12 -23.32 14.66 5.66
C HIS A 12 -23.69 16.14 5.50
N ILE A 13 -23.73 16.91 6.60
CA ILE A 13 -24.20 18.31 6.58
C ILE A 13 -23.03 19.30 6.50
N LYS A 14 -21.82 18.93 6.94
CA LYS A 14 -20.69 19.89 7.06
C LYS A 14 -19.80 20.00 5.83
N TYR A 15 -19.79 19.01 4.94
CA TYR A 15 -18.77 18.92 3.87
C TYR A 15 -19.34 18.70 2.47
N ASN A 16 -20.37 19.45 2.11
CA ASN A 16 -20.86 19.55 0.75
C ASN A 16 -19.96 20.48 -0.10
N LYS A 17 -18.65 20.23 -0.09
CA LYS A 17 -17.66 21.08 -0.73
C LYS A 17 -16.73 20.23 -1.58
N THR A 18 -16.81 20.44 -2.90
CA THR A 18 -15.86 19.90 -3.87
C THR A 18 -14.43 20.14 -3.38
N ILE A 19 -13.59 19.11 -3.42
CA ILE A 19 -12.18 19.26 -3.07
C ILE A 19 -11.48 19.85 -4.27
N THR A 20 -10.68 20.90 -4.05
CA THR A 20 -9.86 21.49 -5.11
C THR A 20 -8.39 21.35 -4.72
N ILE A 21 -7.58 20.79 -5.61
CA ILE A 21 -6.13 20.72 -5.49
C ILE A 21 -5.54 21.25 -6.78
N ASN A 22 -4.74 22.32 -6.72
CA ASN A 22 -4.11 22.94 -7.89
C ASN A 22 -5.09 23.12 -9.06
N GLU A 23 -6.27 23.69 -8.78
CA GLU A 23 -7.36 23.93 -9.74
C GLU A 23 -8.08 22.68 -10.28
N GLU A 24 -7.62 21.46 -9.96
CA GLU A 24 -8.38 20.22 -10.20
C GLU A 24 -9.49 20.08 -9.14
N ASN A 25 -10.74 20.00 -9.61
CA ASN A 25 -11.92 19.77 -8.77
C ASN A 25 -12.27 18.28 -8.73
N PHE A 26 -12.26 17.69 -7.54
CA PHE A 26 -12.65 16.30 -7.32
C PHE A 26 -14.13 16.23 -6.94
N SER A 27 -14.93 15.68 -7.85
CA SER A 27 -16.35 15.35 -7.63
C SER A 27 -16.56 13.99 -6.96
N LEU A 28 -15.50 13.20 -6.86
CA LEU A 28 -15.44 11.90 -6.19
C LEU A 28 -14.53 11.97 -4.97
N PRO A 29 -14.59 10.98 -4.05
CA PRO A 29 -13.66 10.91 -2.94
C PRO A 29 -12.20 10.98 -3.39
N LEU A 30 -11.38 11.64 -2.57
CA LEU A 30 -9.94 11.67 -2.73
C LEU A 30 -9.31 10.84 -1.60
N LEU A 31 -8.57 9.80 -1.96
CA LEU A 31 -7.93 8.92 -0.97
C LEU A 31 -6.42 9.10 -0.96
N MET A 32 -5.86 9.06 0.23
CA MET A 32 -4.44 8.94 0.50
C MET A 32 -4.24 7.86 1.56
N VAL A 33 -3.02 7.35 1.68
CA VAL A 33 -2.64 6.42 2.74
C VAL A 33 -1.41 6.95 3.44
N ASN A 34 -1.36 6.80 4.76
CA ASN A 34 -0.17 7.11 5.52
C ASN A 34 0.99 6.18 5.13
N SER A 35 2.23 6.59 5.40
CA SER A 35 3.42 5.78 5.12
C SER A 35 4.04 5.32 6.43
N VAL A 36 3.64 4.15 6.93
CA VAL A 36 4.06 3.68 8.26
C VAL A 36 4.80 2.34 8.17
N GLY A 37 5.86 2.19 8.96
CA GLY A 37 6.63 0.95 9.05
C GLY A 37 7.73 0.83 8.00
N ARG A 38 8.11 -0.40 7.68
CA ARG A 38 9.23 -0.71 6.75
C ARG A 38 8.71 -0.90 5.33
N LEU A 39 9.63 -0.94 4.35
CA LEU A 39 9.34 -1.02 2.92
C LEU A 39 8.18 -1.96 2.55
N GLY A 40 8.13 -3.16 3.14
CA GLY A 40 7.02 -4.08 2.90
C GLY A 40 5.65 -3.50 3.24
N ASN A 41 5.47 -2.92 4.44
CA ASN A 41 4.21 -2.29 4.82
C ASN A 41 3.86 -1.16 3.86
N ILE A 42 4.84 -0.33 3.52
CA ILE A 42 4.68 0.79 2.59
C ILE A 42 4.25 0.30 1.20
N MET A 43 4.80 -0.82 0.72
CA MET A 43 4.36 -1.46 -0.53
C MET A 43 2.91 -1.97 -0.44
N GLY A 44 2.51 -2.52 0.70
CA GLY A 44 1.14 -2.98 0.96
C GLY A 44 0.12 -1.84 1.05
N GLU A 45 0.50 -0.74 1.70
CA GLU A 45 -0.26 0.50 1.78
C GLU A 45 -0.49 1.08 0.39
N TYR A 46 0.57 1.18 -0.42
CA TYR A 46 0.50 1.59 -1.83
C TYR A 46 -0.43 0.70 -2.65
N ALA A 47 -0.26 -0.62 -2.57
CA ALA A 47 -1.07 -1.60 -3.29
C ALA A 47 -2.56 -1.48 -2.94
N SER A 48 -2.87 -1.28 -1.66
CA SER A 48 -4.25 -1.09 -1.19
C SER A 48 -4.84 0.21 -1.74
N LEU A 49 -4.11 1.32 -1.66
CA LEU A 49 -4.54 2.60 -2.21
C LEU A 49 -4.73 2.54 -3.73
N PHE A 50 -3.79 1.92 -4.45
CA PHE A 50 -3.85 1.73 -5.90
C PHE A 50 -5.09 0.93 -6.31
N ALA A 51 -5.37 -0.17 -5.60
CA ALA A 51 -6.55 -1.00 -5.86
C ALA A 51 -7.86 -0.24 -5.60
N LEU A 52 -7.94 0.54 -4.53
CA LEU A 52 -9.12 1.37 -4.26
C LEU A 52 -9.38 2.37 -5.39
N GLY A 53 -8.34 3.06 -5.84
CA GLY A 53 -8.43 3.99 -6.97
C GLY A 53 -8.92 3.33 -8.26
N LYS A 54 -8.38 2.16 -8.59
CA LYS A 54 -8.77 1.39 -9.79
C LYS A 54 -10.19 0.83 -9.70
N LEU A 55 -10.56 0.22 -8.58
CA LEU A 55 -11.81 -0.51 -8.43
C LEU A 55 -13.02 0.40 -8.24
N TYR A 56 -12.86 1.49 -7.49
CA TYR A 56 -13.94 2.45 -7.23
C TYR A 56 -13.89 3.66 -8.18
N ASN A 57 -12.92 3.70 -9.08
CA ASN A 57 -12.70 4.82 -10.01
C ASN A 57 -12.61 6.18 -9.28
N VAL A 58 -11.93 6.19 -8.13
CA VAL A 58 -11.73 7.38 -7.31
C VAL A 58 -10.32 7.91 -7.45
N SER A 59 -10.15 9.20 -7.15
CA SER A 59 -8.84 9.83 -7.20
C SER A 59 -8.01 9.40 -6.00
N VAL A 60 -6.76 9.03 -6.28
CA VAL A 60 -5.80 8.63 -5.26
C VAL A 60 -4.52 9.42 -5.43
N LEU A 61 -3.94 9.87 -4.32
CA LEU A 61 -2.69 10.61 -4.32
C LEU A 61 -1.70 9.96 -3.35
N LEU A 62 -0.45 9.94 -3.79
CA LEU A 62 0.67 9.42 -3.02
C LEU A 62 1.20 10.50 -2.09
N LEU A 63 1.38 10.17 -0.81
CA LEU A 63 2.07 11.09 0.10
C LEU A 63 3.56 11.22 -0.28
N PRO A 64 4.16 12.43 -0.23
CA PRO A 64 5.58 12.65 -0.53
C PRO A 64 6.53 11.74 0.25
N GLU A 65 6.18 11.42 1.50
CA GLU A 65 6.93 10.52 2.39
C GLU A 65 6.98 9.10 1.84
N MET A 66 5.87 8.62 1.28
CA MET A 66 5.80 7.31 0.61
C MET A 66 6.63 7.31 -0.68
N LYS A 67 6.52 8.38 -1.50
CA LYS A 67 7.34 8.51 -2.72
C LYS A 67 8.83 8.48 -2.41
N LYS A 68 9.24 9.13 -1.32
CA LYS A 68 10.63 9.12 -0.86
C LYS A 68 11.11 7.71 -0.51
N SER A 69 10.26 6.91 0.14
CA SER A 69 10.57 5.51 0.49
C SER A 69 10.80 4.60 -0.72
N PHE A 70 10.22 4.95 -1.87
CA PHE A 70 10.41 4.21 -3.13
C PHE A 70 11.54 4.74 -4.02
N SER A 71 12.08 5.93 -3.69
CA SER A 71 13.12 6.57 -4.49
C SER A 71 14.35 5.67 -4.65
N GLY A 72 14.80 5.49 -5.89
CA GLY A 72 15.92 4.60 -6.25
C GLY A 72 15.60 3.10 -6.25
N ILE A 73 14.46 2.68 -5.67
CA ILE A 73 14.03 1.28 -5.62
C ILE A 73 13.06 0.99 -6.76
N PHE A 74 11.97 1.75 -6.83
CA PHE A 74 10.89 1.57 -7.81
C PHE A 74 10.72 2.86 -8.63
N PRO A 75 11.45 3.01 -9.74
CA PRO A 75 11.41 4.24 -10.53
C PRO A 75 10.08 4.43 -11.28
N HIS A 76 9.32 3.35 -11.50
CA HIS A 76 8.13 3.33 -12.34
C HIS A 76 6.81 3.60 -11.61
N ILE A 77 6.85 4.01 -10.34
CA ILE A 77 5.64 4.37 -9.59
C ILE A 77 4.91 5.54 -10.28
N THR A 78 3.70 5.27 -10.76
CA THR A 78 2.91 6.19 -11.60
C THR A 78 1.95 7.08 -10.81
N MET A 79 1.55 6.68 -9.60
CA MET A 79 0.61 7.44 -8.79
C MET A 79 1.09 8.87 -8.56
N LYS A 80 0.22 9.85 -8.86
CA LYS A 80 0.50 11.28 -8.68
C LYS A 80 0.80 11.56 -7.20
N VAL A 81 1.78 12.42 -6.94
CA VAL A 81 2.16 12.83 -5.58
C VAL A 81 1.31 14.01 -5.14
N LEU A 82 0.86 14.01 -3.89
CA LEU A 82 0.16 15.13 -3.28
C LEU A 82 1.06 16.38 -3.29
N PRO A 83 0.55 17.54 -3.76
CA PRO A 83 1.27 18.81 -3.70
C PRO A 83 1.68 19.18 -2.27
N SER A 84 2.86 19.76 -2.12
CA SER A 84 3.45 20.07 -0.80
C SER A 84 2.70 21.15 -0.02
N ASP A 85 1.96 22.01 -0.72
CA ASP A 85 1.16 23.12 -0.20
C ASP A 85 -0.26 22.70 0.18
N PHE A 86 -0.66 21.46 -0.10
CA PHE A 86 -1.98 20.97 0.27
C PHE A 86 -2.11 20.78 1.79
N ASP A 87 -3.07 21.46 2.41
CA ASP A 87 -3.38 21.31 3.83
C ASP A 87 -4.10 19.99 4.14
N ARG A 88 -3.32 19.01 4.60
CA ARG A 88 -3.81 17.68 4.99
C ARG A 88 -4.82 17.71 6.15
N LYS A 89 -4.91 18.80 6.94
CA LYS A 89 -5.91 18.93 8.02
C LYS A 89 -7.34 19.03 7.50
N ARG A 90 -7.52 19.28 6.21
CA ARG A 90 -8.83 19.28 5.53
C ARG A 90 -9.35 17.87 5.28
N CYS A 91 -8.53 16.84 5.49
CA CYS A 91 -8.89 15.45 5.26
C CYS A 91 -9.34 14.76 6.54
N VAL A 92 -10.23 13.79 6.37
CA VAL A 92 -10.76 12.96 7.45
C VAL A 92 -9.89 11.72 7.58
N ASP A 93 -9.43 11.44 8.79
CA ASP A 93 -8.73 10.19 9.08
C ASP A 93 -9.72 9.03 9.08
N ILE A 94 -9.34 7.94 8.43
CA ILE A 94 -10.12 6.70 8.39
C ILE A 94 -9.21 5.50 8.56
N SER A 95 -9.67 4.47 9.26
CA SER A 95 -8.93 3.23 9.50
C SER A 95 -9.85 2.02 9.30
N PHE A 96 -9.26 0.81 9.32
CA PHE A 96 -10.05 -0.40 9.46
C PHE A 96 -10.66 -0.45 10.86
N ASP A 97 -11.81 -1.10 10.97
CA ASP A 97 -12.43 -1.41 12.26
C ASP A 97 -11.86 -2.74 12.78
N ASP A 98 -11.19 -2.68 13.93
CA ASP A 98 -10.59 -3.81 14.64
C ASP A 98 -11.32 -4.18 15.94
N SER A 99 -12.54 -3.67 16.13
CA SER A 99 -13.40 -3.97 17.30
C SER A 99 -13.52 -5.48 17.54
N TYR A 100 -13.40 -6.27 16.49
CA TYR A 100 -13.23 -7.72 16.55
C TYR A 100 -11.75 -8.08 16.40
N LYS A 101 -11.06 -8.35 17.51
CA LYS A 101 -9.60 -8.61 17.61
C LYS A 101 -8.99 -9.59 16.61
N ASN A 102 -9.80 -10.39 15.91
CA ASN A 102 -9.36 -11.40 14.95
C ASN A 102 -9.73 -11.09 13.49
N ILE A 103 -10.43 -9.97 13.24
CA ILE A 103 -10.94 -9.60 11.92
C ILE A 103 -10.72 -8.11 11.74
N CYS A 104 -9.84 -7.73 10.83
CA CYS A 104 -9.78 -6.35 10.34
C CYS A 104 -10.88 -6.12 9.31
N ASN A 105 -11.84 -5.28 9.68
CA ASN A 105 -12.93 -4.89 8.81
C ASN A 105 -12.57 -3.62 8.04
N TYR A 106 -12.22 -3.80 6.77
CA TYR A 106 -11.88 -2.70 5.86
C TYR A 106 -13.11 -1.97 5.28
N SER A 107 -14.33 -2.35 5.70
CA SER A 107 -15.57 -1.73 5.21
C SER A 107 -15.57 -0.21 5.30
N PRO A 108 -15.14 0.46 6.39
CA PRO A 108 -15.13 1.92 6.43
C PRO A 108 -14.34 2.54 5.27
N ILE A 109 -13.15 2.00 4.98
CA ILE A 109 -12.29 2.47 3.89
C ILE A 109 -12.96 2.24 2.52
N GLN A 110 -13.60 1.09 2.32
CA GLN A 110 -14.31 0.78 1.08
C GLN A 110 -15.56 1.63 0.88
N LEU A 111 -16.33 1.90 1.94
CA LEU A 111 -17.50 2.78 1.89
C LEU A 111 -17.09 4.23 1.57
N ALA A 112 -15.95 4.68 2.09
CA ALA A 112 -15.36 5.97 1.75
C ALA A 112 -14.97 6.02 0.26
N ALA A 113 -14.29 4.97 -0.23
CA ALA A 113 -13.95 4.85 -1.65
C ALA A 113 -15.20 4.79 -2.55
N ALA A 114 -16.27 4.13 -2.11
CA ALA A 114 -17.54 4.09 -2.83
C ALA A 114 -18.31 5.43 -2.84
N GLY A 115 -17.82 6.45 -2.12
CA GLY A 115 -18.45 7.77 -2.06
C GLY A 115 -19.64 7.89 -1.13
N LEU A 116 -19.88 6.90 -0.27
CA LEU A 116 -21.04 6.90 0.63
C LEU A 116 -20.94 7.94 1.76
N PHE A 117 -19.74 8.49 1.97
CA PHE A 117 -19.51 9.62 2.87
C PHE A 117 -19.42 10.96 2.13
N GLY A 118 -19.67 10.99 0.82
CA GLY A 118 -19.54 12.17 -0.03
C GLY A 118 -18.14 12.37 -0.62
N PRO A 119 -17.94 13.44 -1.41
CA PRO A 119 -16.68 13.77 -2.08
C PRO A 119 -15.69 14.37 -1.08
N LEU A 120 -15.30 13.59 -0.08
CA LEU A 120 -14.39 13.99 0.99
C LEU A 120 -12.97 13.51 0.73
N CYS A 121 -12.04 14.22 1.36
CA CYS A 121 -10.64 13.85 1.38
C CYS A 121 -10.43 12.90 2.56
N PHE A 122 -9.84 11.73 2.32
CA PHE A 122 -9.54 10.76 3.35
C PHE A 122 -8.06 10.43 3.43
N ILE A 123 -7.55 10.33 4.65
CA ILE A 123 -6.23 9.77 4.93
C ILE A 123 -6.44 8.43 5.63
N ILE A 124 -6.12 7.36 4.93
CA ILE A 124 -6.16 6.00 5.46
C ILE A 124 -4.98 5.84 6.44
N ARG A 125 -5.30 5.54 7.69
CA ARG A 125 -4.35 5.33 8.79
C ARG A 125 -4.01 3.84 8.96
N ASP A 126 -3.10 3.58 9.89
CA ASP A 126 -2.58 2.25 10.22
C ASP A 126 -1.86 1.59 9.03
N TYR A 127 -2.02 0.28 8.86
CA TYR A 127 -1.35 -0.53 7.83
C TYR A 127 -2.40 -1.23 6.97
N PRO A 128 -3.15 -0.50 6.10
CA PRO A 128 -4.11 -1.14 5.22
C PRO A 128 -3.42 -2.19 4.35
N PHE A 129 -3.91 -3.42 4.45
CA PHE A 129 -3.42 -4.53 3.67
C PHE A 129 -4.59 -5.46 3.36
N GLU A 130 -5.30 -5.17 2.29
CA GLU A 130 -6.43 -5.98 1.88
C GLU A 130 -6.09 -6.79 0.64
N MET A 131 -5.50 -7.98 0.85
CA MET A 131 -5.07 -8.88 -0.21
C MET A 131 -6.17 -9.14 -1.25
N LYS A 132 -7.44 -9.23 -0.80
CA LYS A 132 -8.59 -9.45 -1.68
C LYS A 132 -8.80 -8.31 -2.68
N LEU A 133 -8.60 -7.05 -2.27
CA LEU A 133 -8.76 -5.90 -3.14
C LEU A 133 -7.70 -5.92 -4.25
N PHE A 134 -6.43 -5.97 -3.88
CA PHE A 134 -5.36 -5.79 -4.84
C PHE A 134 -5.00 -7.06 -5.64
N HIS A 135 -5.50 -8.24 -5.26
CA HIS A 135 -5.38 -9.44 -6.08
C HIS A 135 -5.97 -9.24 -7.49
N SER A 136 -7.09 -8.51 -7.58
CA SER A 136 -7.77 -8.22 -8.86
C SER A 136 -6.96 -7.33 -9.81
N VAL A 137 -6.05 -6.51 -9.26
CA VAL A 137 -5.19 -5.57 -10.01
C VAL A 137 -3.71 -5.92 -9.86
N ARG A 138 -3.42 -7.19 -9.57
CA ARG A 138 -2.07 -7.66 -9.25
C ARG A 138 -1.05 -7.35 -10.34
N GLU A 139 -1.40 -7.57 -11.61
CA GLU A 139 -0.49 -7.38 -12.73
C GLU A 139 -0.11 -5.91 -12.94
N ASP A 140 -1.06 -4.99 -12.71
CA ASP A 140 -0.80 -3.55 -12.70
C ASP A 140 0.18 -3.20 -11.57
N ILE A 141 -0.05 -3.74 -10.37
CA ILE A 141 0.82 -3.49 -9.20
C ILE A 141 2.23 -4.05 -9.39
N LEU A 142 2.38 -5.20 -10.05
CA LEU A 142 3.70 -5.73 -10.38
C LEU A 142 4.44 -4.83 -11.37
N THR A 143 3.71 -4.13 -12.24
CA THR A 143 4.30 -3.12 -13.13
C THR A 143 4.78 -1.89 -12.37
N GLU A 144 4.04 -1.46 -11.35
CA GLU A 144 4.45 -0.37 -10.44
C GLU A 144 5.73 -0.71 -9.66
N PHE A 145 5.87 -1.95 -9.19
CA PHE A 145 7.00 -2.40 -8.37
C PHE A 145 8.16 -3.04 -9.17
N LYS A 146 8.40 -2.56 -10.38
CA LYS A 146 9.62 -2.93 -11.12
C LYS A 146 10.85 -2.28 -10.48
N PHE A 147 11.83 -3.11 -10.11
CA PHE A 147 13.08 -2.64 -9.54
C PHE A 147 13.87 -1.78 -10.53
N SER A 148 14.65 -0.84 -10.00
CA SER A 148 15.60 -0.05 -10.78
C SER A 148 16.67 -0.94 -11.41
N GLU A 149 17.19 -0.52 -12.58
CA GLU A 149 18.28 -1.22 -13.26
C GLU A 149 19.51 -1.41 -12.37
N GLU A 150 19.78 -0.46 -11.48
CA GLU A 150 20.91 -0.53 -10.56
C GLU A 150 20.78 -1.72 -9.60
N ILE A 151 19.58 -1.93 -9.06
CA ILE A 151 19.29 -3.08 -8.19
C ILE A 151 19.39 -4.37 -8.99
N LEU A 152 18.80 -4.42 -10.20
CA LEU A 152 18.87 -5.60 -11.06
C LEU A 152 20.33 -5.99 -11.37
N LYS A 153 21.18 -5.03 -11.74
CA LYS A 153 22.62 -5.25 -11.97
C LYS A 153 23.33 -5.79 -10.73
N LYS A 154 23.01 -5.29 -9.53
CA LYS A 154 23.56 -5.80 -8.25
C LYS A 154 23.15 -7.25 -8.00
N VAL A 155 21.88 -7.57 -8.25
CA VAL A 155 21.32 -8.92 -8.11
C VAL A 155 21.97 -9.90 -9.10
N ASP A 156 22.12 -9.52 -10.36
CA ASP A 156 22.76 -10.35 -11.39
C ASP A 156 24.23 -10.64 -11.07
N LYS A 157 24.96 -9.62 -10.59
CA LYS A 157 26.35 -9.78 -10.15
C LYS A 157 26.45 -10.75 -8.96
N PHE A 158 25.52 -10.65 -8.01
CA PHE A 158 25.45 -11.55 -6.86
C PHE A 158 25.18 -13.01 -7.29
N TYR A 159 24.18 -13.25 -8.14
CA TYR A 159 23.88 -14.59 -8.65
C TYR A 159 25.05 -15.18 -9.46
N THR A 160 25.68 -14.38 -10.31
CA THR A 160 26.85 -14.79 -11.09
C THR A 160 28.01 -15.21 -10.19
N SER A 161 28.25 -14.46 -9.11
CA SER A 161 29.28 -14.80 -8.11
C SER A 161 29.02 -16.15 -7.42
N ILE A 162 27.76 -16.42 -7.03
CA ILE A 162 27.38 -17.70 -6.42
C ILE A 162 27.56 -18.85 -7.41
N LYS A 163 27.05 -18.70 -8.64
CA LYS A 163 27.16 -19.74 -9.68
C LYS A 163 28.62 -20.08 -9.96
N ASN A 164 29.48 -19.07 -10.12
CA ASN A 164 30.91 -19.28 -10.35
C ASN A 164 31.60 -19.99 -9.17
N THR A 165 31.25 -19.62 -7.95
CA THR A 165 31.81 -20.24 -6.73
C THR A 165 31.41 -21.70 -6.62
N LYS A 166 30.14 -22.03 -6.87
CA LYS A 166 29.64 -23.40 -6.81
C LYS A 166 30.16 -24.27 -7.96
N ARG A 167 30.26 -23.72 -9.18
CA ARG A 167 30.83 -24.41 -10.34
C ARG A 167 32.27 -24.84 -10.07
N ARG A 168 33.10 -23.94 -9.52
CA ARG A 168 34.48 -24.26 -9.13
C ARG A 168 34.58 -25.34 -8.06
N LYS A 169 33.65 -25.36 -7.10
CA LYS A 169 33.72 -26.26 -5.94
C LYS A 169 33.13 -27.65 -6.21
N PHE A 170 32.09 -27.73 -7.04
CA PHE A 170 31.28 -28.95 -7.18
C PHE A 170 31.02 -29.37 -8.63
N ASN A 171 31.52 -28.64 -9.62
CA ASN A 171 31.36 -28.91 -11.05
C ASN A 171 29.89 -29.11 -11.53
N TYR A 172 28.93 -28.45 -10.88
CA TYR A 172 27.53 -28.45 -11.31
C TYR A 172 27.25 -27.37 -12.38
N GLU A 173 26.52 -27.73 -13.43
CA GLU A 173 26.07 -26.84 -14.51
C GLU A 173 24.70 -26.18 -14.20
N HIS A 174 23.83 -26.85 -13.43
CA HIS A 174 22.47 -26.38 -13.10
C HIS A 174 22.26 -26.15 -11.60
N TYR A 175 21.47 -25.13 -11.26
CA TYR A 175 21.18 -24.72 -9.89
C TYR A 175 19.69 -24.44 -9.72
N THR A 176 19.12 -24.93 -8.62
CA THR A 176 17.80 -24.51 -8.15
C THR A 176 18.00 -23.62 -6.94
N PHE A 177 17.48 -22.39 -6.99
CA PHE A 177 17.47 -21.47 -5.86
C PHE A 177 16.19 -21.65 -5.06
N VAL A 178 16.30 -21.82 -3.75
CA VAL A 178 15.17 -21.92 -2.82
C VAL A 178 15.23 -20.72 -1.89
N GLY A 179 14.24 -19.82 -1.99
CA GLY A 179 14.12 -18.66 -1.11
C GLY A 179 13.43 -19.04 0.20
N ILE A 180 14.08 -18.77 1.34
CA ILE A 180 13.49 -18.97 2.67
C ILE A 180 13.56 -17.63 3.40
N HIS A 181 12.41 -17.09 3.77
CA HIS A 181 12.31 -15.87 4.58
C HIS A 181 11.94 -16.24 6.01
N ILE A 182 12.83 -15.95 6.97
CA ILE A 182 12.61 -16.24 8.39
C ILE A 182 12.55 -14.91 9.14
N ARG A 183 11.36 -14.57 9.69
CA ARG A 183 11.16 -13.37 10.52
C ARG A 183 11.44 -13.70 11.99
N MET A 184 12.59 -13.28 12.50
CA MET A 184 13.00 -13.64 13.88
C MET A 184 12.90 -12.51 14.90
N THR A 185 13.04 -11.25 14.47
CA THR A 185 13.38 -10.13 15.37
C THR A 185 12.22 -9.72 16.29
N ASP A 186 11.26 -9.01 15.72
CA ASP A 186 10.14 -8.36 16.39
C ASP A 186 8.88 -9.26 16.39
N TYR A 187 9.03 -10.50 15.94
CA TYR A 187 7.94 -11.44 15.72
C TYR A 187 7.09 -11.67 16.99
N LYS A 188 7.71 -11.81 18.16
CA LYS A 188 7.00 -11.97 19.44
C LYS A 188 6.10 -10.77 19.78
N HIS A 189 6.48 -9.57 19.35
CA HIS A 189 5.69 -8.36 19.55
C HIS A 189 4.57 -8.24 18.50
N HIS A 190 4.85 -8.63 17.25
CA HIS A 190 3.89 -8.57 16.15
C HIS A 190 2.85 -9.69 16.14
N MET A 191 3.11 -10.84 16.75
CA MET A 191 2.11 -11.89 16.94
C MET A 191 0.87 -11.43 17.74
N LYS A 192 0.98 -10.32 18.49
CA LYS A 192 -0.16 -9.73 19.22
C LYS A 192 -1.00 -8.79 18.36
N VAL A 193 -0.54 -8.43 17.16
CA VAL A 193 -1.22 -7.52 16.23
C VAL A 193 -1.75 -8.35 15.07
N THR A 194 -3.04 -8.62 15.08
CA THR A 194 -3.67 -9.65 14.25
C THR A 194 -3.73 -9.32 12.75
N CYS A 195 -3.31 -8.12 12.33
CA CYS A 195 -3.42 -7.65 10.95
C CYS A 195 -2.10 -7.15 10.36
N GLN A 196 -0.99 -7.82 10.68
CA GLN A 196 0.28 -7.64 9.97
C GLN A 196 0.55 -8.85 9.09
N VAL A 197 0.47 -8.64 7.77
CA VAL A 197 0.82 -9.67 6.80
C VAL A 197 2.32 -9.63 6.53
N ILE A 198 2.95 -10.78 6.73
CA ILE A 198 4.31 -11.05 6.28
C ILE A 198 4.27 -11.08 4.75
N ILE A 199 4.89 -10.09 4.11
CA ILE A 199 5.14 -10.14 2.67
C ILE A 199 6.08 -11.30 2.39
N THR A 200 5.50 -12.37 1.88
CA THR A 200 6.19 -13.33 1.03
C THR A 200 5.75 -13.01 -0.38
N LEU A 201 6.33 -11.97 -0.98
CA LEU A 201 6.23 -11.78 -2.42
C LEU A 201 7.07 -12.89 -3.05
N LEU A 202 6.38 -13.94 -3.47
CA LEU A 202 6.82 -14.85 -4.53
C LEU A 202 7.02 -13.99 -5.78
N MET A 203 8.24 -13.49 -5.96
CA MET A 203 8.73 -13.15 -7.28
C MET A 203 9.24 -14.44 -7.91
N GLN A 204 8.36 -15.07 -8.69
CA GLN A 204 8.76 -15.98 -9.77
C GLN A 204 8.96 -15.14 -11.03
#